data_AF-A0A813J0J8-F1
#
_entry.id   AF-A0A813J0J8-F1
#
_cell.length_a   1.000
_cell.length_b   1.000
_cell.length_c   1.000
_cell.angle_alpha   90.00
_cell.angle_beta   90.00
_cell.angle_gamma   90.00
#
_symmetry.space_group_name_H-M   'P 1'
#
loop_
_entity.id
_entity.type
_entity.pdbx_description
1 polymer ?
#
loop_
_entity_poly.entity_id
_entity_poly.type
_entity_poly.pdbx_seq_one_letter_code
_entity_poly.pdbx_strand_id
1 'polypeptide(L)'
;MHRIEGDESFYIKPRLGEYLLLNKTQGNKTNHIIFPTPDPIKGKGVLVQKTLWGNLILGPTARDTHEASTTKESLEDIMVFILSKCRELVPSFDAKETIHAFCGARAKSSTGDWILVHQWACFIFSMFVMF
;
A
#
# COMPACT_ATOMS: atom_id res chain seq x y z
N MET A 1 -12.66 -12.93 -0.10
CA MET A 1 -12.61 -12.58 -1.54
C MET A 1 -13.86 -11.79 -1.86
N HIS A 2 -13.77 -10.71 -2.63
CA HIS A 2 -14.93 -9.91 -2.98
C HIS A 2 -15.35 -10.21 -4.43
N ARG A 3 -16.65 -10.36 -4.66
CA ARG A 3 -17.26 -10.63 -5.97
C ARG A 3 -18.34 -9.59 -6.22
N ILE A 4 -18.61 -9.34 -7.49
CA ILE A 4 -19.84 -8.65 -7.90
C ILE A 4 -20.97 -9.68 -7.77
N GLU A 5 -22.11 -9.28 -7.23
CA GLU A 5 -23.26 -10.19 -7.09
C GLU A 5 -23.70 -10.71 -8.46
N GLY A 6 -23.79 -12.04 -8.60
CA GLY A 6 -24.18 -12.70 -9.85
C GLY A 6 -23.07 -12.89 -10.88
N ASP A 7 -21.84 -12.41 -10.64
CA ASP A 7 -20.69 -12.62 -11.53
C ASP A 7 -19.60 -13.49 -10.89
N GLU A 8 -19.34 -14.63 -11.52
CA GLU A 8 -18.34 -15.60 -11.11
C GLU A 8 -17.01 -15.46 -11.88
N SER A 9 -16.96 -14.63 -12.94
CA SER A 9 -15.86 -14.57 -13.92
C SER A 9 -14.53 -14.08 -13.34
N PHE A 10 -14.57 -13.22 -12.32
CA PHE A 10 -13.39 -12.80 -11.57
C PHE A 10 -13.73 -12.54 -10.10
N TYR A 11 -12.70 -12.41 -9.28
CA TYR A 11 -12.84 -11.95 -7.90
C TYR A 11 -11.70 -10.99 -7.55
N ILE A 12 -11.95 -10.13 -6.56
CA ILE A 12 -10.96 -9.20 -6.03
C ILE A 12 -10.34 -9.78 -4.75
N LYS A 13 -9.01 -9.80 -4.73
CA LYS A 13 -8.14 -10.07 -3.59
C LYS A 13 -7.51 -8.75 -3.15
N PRO A 14 -8.05 -8.06 -2.13
CA PRO A 14 -7.42 -6.84 -1.64
C PRO A 14 -6.01 -7.10 -1.14
N ARG A 15 -5.10 -6.18 -1.42
CA ARG A 15 -3.74 -6.15 -0.87
C ARG A 15 -3.55 -4.88 -0.06
N LEU A 16 -3.34 -5.03 1.24
CA LEU A 16 -3.16 -3.94 2.18
C LEU A 16 -1.77 -3.32 2.00
N GLY A 17 -1.73 -2.00 2.12
CA GLY A 17 -0.53 -1.19 2.13
C GLY A 17 -0.61 -0.16 3.23
N GLU A 18 0.13 -0.41 4.31
CA GLU A 18 0.25 0.51 5.44
C GLU A 18 1.40 1.51 5.23
N TYR A 19 1.16 2.75 5.65
CA TYR A 19 2.12 3.85 5.60
C TYR A 19 2.25 4.54 6.95
N LEU A 20 3.42 5.15 7.16
CA LEU A 20 3.68 6.08 8.24
C LEU A 20 3.97 7.46 7.65
N LEU A 21 3.33 8.49 8.20
CA LEU A 21 3.57 9.88 7.86
C LEU A 21 4.30 10.54 9.02
N LEU A 22 5.47 11.09 8.73
CA LEU A 22 6.30 11.80 9.68
C LEU A 22 6.06 13.31 9.56
N ASN A 23 6.36 14.03 10.62
CA ASN A 23 6.29 15.49 10.69
C ASN A 23 7.12 16.16 9.57
N LYS A 24 6.77 17.39 9.22
CA LYS A 24 7.47 18.21 8.22
C LYS A 24 8.94 18.48 8.60
N THR A 25 9.27 18.38 9.89
CA THR A 25 10.66 18.43 10.40
C THR A 25 11.55 17.36 9.76
N GLN A 26 10.96 16.24 9.31
CA GLN A 26 11.65 15.14 8.63
C GLN A 26 11.60 15.24 7.10
N GLY A 27 10.94 16.26 6.54
CA GLY A 27 10.81 16.42 5.09
C GLY A 27 12.14 16.69 4.37
N ASN A 28 13.11 17.29 5.05
CA ASN A 28 14.41 17.64 4.47
C ASN A 28 15.36 16.44 4.28
N LYS A 29 14.96 15.24 4.70
CA LYS A 29 15.80 14.02 4.64
C LYS A 29 15.96 13.49 3.21
N THR A 30 15.02 13.77 2.32
CA THR A 30 15.14 13.52 0.88
C THR A 30 14.31 14.51 0.08
N ASN A 31 14.80 14.86 -1.11
CA ASN A 31 14.04 15.62 -2.11
C ASN A 31 13.53 14.76 -3.25
N HIS A 32 13.84 13.46 -3.23
CA HIS A 32 13.48 12.50 -4.27
C HIS A 32 12.66 11.35 -3.70
N ILE A 33 11.91 10.69 -4.57
CA ILE A 33 11.27 9.41 -4.27
C ILE A 33 12.35 8.34 -4.36
N ILE A 34 12.58 7.61 -3.28
CA ILE A 34 13.61 6.57 -3.21
C ILE A 34 12.93 5.21 -3.18
N PHE A 35 13.15 4.44 -4.24
CA PHE A 35 12.75 3.05 -4.32
C PHE A 35 13.92 2.14 -3.98
N PRO A 36 13.69 1.00 -3.30
CA PRO A 36 14.66 -0.08 -3.29
C PRO A 36 14.74 -0.72 -4.68
N THR A 37 15.79 -1.50 -4.91
CA THR A 37 15.87 -2.35 -6.11
C THR A 37 14.64 -3.28 -6.14
N PRO A 38 13.88 -3.32 -7.26
CA PRO A 38 12.68 -4.12 -7.34
C PRO A 38 13.02 -5.62 -7.25
N ASP A 39 12.18 -6.34 -6.52
CA ASP A 39 12.28 -7.79 -6.35
C ASP A 39 11.19 -8.48 -7.21
N PRO A 40 11.49 -9.62 -7.87
CA PRO A 40 10.52 -10.33 -8.71
C PRO A 40 9.26 -10.77 -7.96
N ILE A 41 9.35 -11.02 -6.66
CA ILE A 41 8.27 -11.57 -5.82
C ILE A 41 7.59 -10.44 -5.03
N LYS A 42 8.38 -9.54 -4.41
CA LYS A 42 7.90 -8.47 -3.54
C LYS A 42 7.56 -7.17 -4.28
N GLY A 43 7.91 -7.10 -5.57
CA GLY A 43 7.68 -5.93 -6.41
C GLY A 43 8.60 -4.77 -6.05
N LYS A 44 8.07 -3.53 -6.09
CA LYS A 44 8.85 -2.31 -5.87
C LYS A 44 9.33 -2.11 -4.43
N GLY A 45 8.85 -2.91 -3.47
CA GLY A 45 9.22 -2.79 -2.05
C GLY A 45 8.66 -1.55 -1.35
N VAL A 46 9.16 -1.32 -0.14
CA VAL A 46 8.83 -0.17 0.72
C VAL A 46 9.68 1.02 0.28
N LEU A 47 9.08 2.18 0.07
CA LEU A 47 9.75 3.39 -0.41
C LEU A 47 9.77 4.50 0.66
N VAL A 48 10.59 5.51 0.40
CA VAL A 48 10.60 6.77 1.14
C VAL A 48 10.39 7.93 0.17
N GLN A 49 9.47 8.84 0.48
CA GLN A 49 9.28 10.04 -0.32
C GLN A 49 8.87 11.24 0.51
N LYS A 50 9.17 12.43 0.00
CA LYS A 50 8.66 13.69 0.52
C LYS A 50 7.29 13.98 -0.10
N THR A 51 6.30 14.32 0.72
CA THR A 51 4.97 14.72 0.23
C THR A 51 4.97 16.16 -0.27
N LEU A 52 3.91 16.55 -0.98
CA LEU A 52 3.70 17.93 -1.43
C LEU A 52 3.75 18.94 -0.27
N TRP A 53 3.23 18.57 0.90
CA TRP A 53 3.19 19.42 2.10
C TRP A 53 4.50 19.44 2.90
N GLY A 54 5.53 18.74 2.42
CA GLY A 54 6.85 18.69 3.04
C GLY A 54 6.98 17.68 4.17
N ASN A 55 6.02 16.76 4.34
CA ASN A 55 6.16 15.63 5.27
C ASN A 55 7.01 14.53 4.63
N LEU A 56 7.56 13.65 5.45
CA LEU A 56 8.18 12.42 4.96
C LEU A 56 7.17 11.28 5.11
N ILE A 57 6.92 10.51 4.05
CA ILE A 57 6.04 9.34 4.09
C ILE A 57 6.87 8.08 3.82
N LEU A 58 6.63 7.06 4.64
CA LEU A 58 7.30 5.76 4.67
C LEU A 58 6.27 4.67 4.38
N GLY A 59 6.57 3.72 3.48
CA GLY A 59 5.62 2.68 3.09
C GLY A 59 5.60 2.43 1.58
N PRO A 60 4.62 1.69 1.04
CA PRO A 60 3.68 0.86 1.78
C PRO A 60 4.29 -0.50 2.15
N THR A 61 3.60 -1.22 3.02
CA THR A 61 3.68 -2.69 3.07
C THR A 61 2.96 -3.33 1.87
N ALA A 62 2.96 -4.66 1.78
CA ALA A 62 2.27 -5.38 0.74
C ALA A 62 1.68 -6.69 1.28
N ARG A 63 0.63 -6.57 2.11
CA ARG A 63 0.04 -7.69 2.85
C ARG A 63 -1.23 -8.21 2.19
N ASP A 64 -1.27 -9.49 1.90
CA ASP A 64 -2.36 -10.11 1.16
C ASP A 64 -3.48 -10.56 2.13
N THR A 65 -4.70 -10.04 1.99
CA THR A 65 -5.78 -10.26 2.98
C THR A 65 -6.30 -11.70 3.04
N HIS A 66 -5.90 -12.54 2.10
CA HIS A 66 -6.29 -13.95 2.05
C HIS A 66 -5.31 -14.87 2.77
N GLU A 67 -4.16 -14.34 3.20
CA GLU A 67 -3.21 -15.07 4.02
C GLU A 67 -3.61 -15.01 5.50
N ALA A 68 -3.53 -16.14 6.20
CA ALA A 68 -3.90 -16.21 7.62
C ALA A 68 -2.93 -15.44 8.53
N SER A 69 -1.71 -15.18 8.06
CA SER A 69 -0.70 -14.33 8.69
C SER A 69 -1.19 -12.87 8.83
N THR A 70 -1.85 -12.34 7.80
CA THR A 70 -2.30 -10.94 7.74
C THR A 70 -3.23 -10.55 8.89
N THR A 71 -4.05 -11.48 9.38
CA THR A 71 -4.96 -11.26 10.52
C THR A 71 -4.25 -11.34 11.88
N LYS A 72 -3.05 -11.94 11.92
CA LYS A 72 -2.29 -12.17 13.17
C LYS A 72 -1.21 -11.14 13.43
N GLU A 73 -0.82 -10.36 12.43
CA GLU A 73 0.21 -9.32 12.59
C GLU A 73 -0.30 -8.17 13.46
N SER A 74 0.51 -7.80 14.44
CA SER A 74 0.27 -6.63 15.27
C SER A 74 0.59 -5.33 14.50
N LEU A 75 0.04 -4.21 14.96
CA LEU A 75 0.39 -2.90 14.42
C LEU A 75 1.87 -2.59 14.64
N GLU A 76 2.42 -3.03 15.77
CA GLU A 76 3.83 -2.89 16.12
C GLU A 76 4.73 -3.61 15.10
N ASP A 77 4.40 -4.84 14.72
CA ASP A 77 5.16 -5.61 13.73
C ASP A 77 5.18 -4.91 12.36
N ILE A 78 4.02 -4.39 11.94
CA ILE A 78 3.86 -3.64 10.70
C ILE A 78 4.73 -2.37 10.73
N MET A 79 4.71 -1.63 11.84
CA MET A 79 5.54 -0.44 12.02
C MET A 79 7.03 -0.77 11.99
N VAL A 80 7.46 -1.79 12.75
CA VAL A 80 8.86 -2.24 12.77
C VAL A 80 9.33 -2.64 11.37
N PHE A 81 8.49 -3.35 10.62
CA PHE A 81 8.79 -3.71 9.23
C PHE A 81 9.00 -2.47 8.35
N ILE A 82 8.05 -1.52 8.32
CA ILE A 82 8.17 -0.29 7.52
C ILE A 82 9.44 0.48 7.91
N LEU A 83 9.67 0.69 9.20
CA LEU A 83 10.81 1.46 9.71
C LEU A 83 12.13 0.80 9.36
N SER A 84 12.23 -0.53 9.49
CA SER A 84 13.45 -1.27 9.14
C SER A 84 13.81 -1.09 7.66
N LYS A 85 12.82 -1.25 6.76
CA LYS A 85 13.03 -1.11 5.31
C LYS A 85 13.33 0.32 4.89
N CYS A 86 12.67 1.29 5.50
CA CYS A 86 12.93 2.70 5.20
C CYS A 86 14.28 3.16 5.72
N ARG A 87 14.79 2.61 6.83
CA ARG A 87 16.13 2.92 7.34
C ARG A 87 17.24 2.48 6.40
N GLU A 88 17.02 1.41 5.62
CA GLU A 88 17.96 1.00 4.57
C GLU A 88 18.07 2.05 3.46
N LEU A 89 17.00 2.84 3.22
CA LEU A 89 16.95 3.88 2.19
C LEU A 89 17.38 5.26 2.70
N VAL A 90 16.91 5.64 3.88
CA VAL A 90 17.18 6.94 4.53
C VAL A 90 17.45 6.69 6.02
N PRO A 91 18.71 6.51 6.45
CA PRO A 91 19.01 6.19 7.85
C PRO A 91 18.73 7.32 8.86
N SER A 92 18.58 8.56 8.39
CA SER A 92 18.65 9.78 9.20
C SER A 92 17.31 10.35 9.66
N PHE A 93 16.18 9.72 9.30
CA PHE A 93 14.86 10.15 9.79
C PHE A 93 14.64 9.70 11.24
N ASP A 94 13.88 10.49 12.00
CA ASP A 94 13.43 10.11 13.34
C ASP A 94 12.02 9.50 13.29
N ALA A 95 11.90 8.24 13.70
CA ALA A 95 10.62 7.53 13.75
C ALA A 95 9.67 8.10 14.81
N LYS A 96 10.18 8.76 15.85
CA LYS A 96 9.36 9.38 16.91
C LYS A 96 8.52 10.53 16.39
N GLU A 97 8.91 11.12 15.27
CA GLU A 97 8.18 12.19 14.58
C GLU A 97 7.00 11.66 13.73
N THR A 98 6.62 10.40 13.88
CA THR A 98 5.42 9.84 13.21
C THR A 98 4.17 10.52 13.76
N ILE A 99 3.42 11.17 12.88
CA ILE A 99 2.18 11.89 13.23
C ILE A 99 0.92 11.10 12.88
N HIS A 100 0.98 10.27 11.83
CA HIS A 100 -0.15 9.44 11.39
C HIS A 100 0.32 8.11 10.81
N ALA A 101 -0.53 7.10 10.97
CA ALA A 101 -0.44 5.82 10.27
C ALA A 101 -1.76 5.59 9.53
N PHE A 102 -1.69 5.04 8.32
CA PHE A 102 -2.89 4.72 7.53
C PHE A 102 -2.68 3.46 6.72
N CYS A 103 -3.79 2.79 6.38
CA CYS A 103 -3.80 1.58 5.57
C CYS A 103 -4.73 1.80 4.37
N GLY A 104 -4.21 1.54 3.17
CA GLY A 104 -5.00 1.48 1.94
C GLY A 104 -5.13 0.04 1.44
N ALA A 105 -6.25 -0.29 0.79
CA ALA A 105 -6.46 -1.60 0.18
C ALA A 105 -6.43 -1.47 -1.36
N ARG A 106 -5.47 -2.13 -2.01
CA ARG A 106 -5.40 -2.21 -3.48
C ARG A 106 -6.26 -3.38 -3.97
N ALA A 107 -7.21 -3.10 -4.85
CA ALA A 107 -8.02 -4.12 -5.52
C ALA A 107 -7.16 -4.88 -6.54
N LYS A 108 -6.73 -6.10 -6.22
CA LYS A 108 -6.04 -6.99 -7.16
C LYS A 108 -7.03 -8.01 -7.71
N SER A 109 -7.17 -8.05 -9.04
CA SER A 109 -8.03 -9.04 -9.69
C SER A 109 -7.40 -10.43 -9.67
N SER A 110 -8.22 -11.47 -9.78
CA SER A 110 -7.78 -12.84 -9.98
C SER A 110 -7.02 -13.07 -11.28
N THR A 111 -7.25 -12.22 -12.29
CA THR A 111 -6.63 -12.31 -13.62
C THR A 111 -5.20 -11.76 -13.65
N GLY A 112 -4.81 -10.99 -12.63
CA GLY A 112 -3.48 -10.39 -12.55
C GLY A 112 -3.34 -9.04 -13.25
N ASP A 113 -4.38 -8.58 -13.95
CA ASP A 113 -4.40 -7.30 -14.65
C ASP A 113 -5.70 -6.49 -14.35
N TRP A 114 -5.78 -5.29 -14.89
CA TRP A 114 -6.99 -4.46 -14.85
C TRP A 114 -8.16 -5.17 -15.53
N ILE A 115 -9.35 -5.07 -14.94
CA ILE A 115 -10.58 -5.61 -15.54
C ILE A 115 -11.28 -4.48 -16.28
N LEU A 116 -11.23 -4.54 -17.61
CA LEU A 116 -11.92 -3.61 -18.52
C LEU A 116 -12.74 -4.46 -19.50
N VAL A 117 -13.94 -4.86 -19.08
CA VAL A 117 -14.80 -5.76 -19.86
C VAL A 117 -16.22 -5.22 -19.99
N HIS A 118 -16.87 -5.51 -21.12
CA HIS A 118 -18.29 -5.25 -21.27
C HIS A 118 -19.07 -6.36 -20.57
N GLN A 119 -19.80 -5.99 -19.52
CA GLN A 119 -20.63 -6.93 -18.76
C GLN A 119 -22.10 -6.79 -19.21
N TRP A 120 -22.67 -7.82 -19.83
CA TRP A 120 -24.07 -7.80 -20.28
C TRP A 120 -25.08 -8.10 -19.15
N ALA A 121 -24.60 -8.58 -17.99
CA ALA A 121 -25.45 -9.12 -16.92
C ALA A 121 -25.91 -8.08 -15.87
N CYS A 122 -25.36 -6.86 -15.85
CA CYS A 122 -25.75 -5.82 -14.89
C CYS A 122 -25.91 -4.45 -15.58
N PHE A 123 -27.15 -4.10 -15.95
CA PHE A 123 -27.54 -2.70 -16.15
C PHE A 123 -27.64 -1.98 -14.79
N ILE A 124 -26.52 -1.79 -14.10
CA ILE A 124 -26.40 -0.83 -13.00
C ILE A 124 -25.06 -0.11 -13.19
N PHE A 125 -25.13 1.14 -13.63
CA PHE A 125 -23.99 2.06 -13.62
C PHE A 125 -23.51 2.21 -12.17
N SER A 126 -22.42 1.53 -11.80
CA SER A 126 -21.65 1.88 -10.61
C SER A 126 -20.24 2.21 -11.04
N MET A 127 -20.03 3.50 -11.29
CA MET A 127 -18.71 4.09 -11.53
C MET A 127 -17.99 4.17 -10.18
N PHE A 128 -17.24 3.13 -9.82
CA PHE A 128 -16.30 3.20 -8.70
C PHE A 128 -14.97 3.79 -9.19
N VAL A 129 -14.90 5.12 -9.22
CA VAL A 129 -13.64 5.85 -9.30
C VAL A 129 -13.23 6.17 -7.86
N MET A 130 -12.25 5.43 -7.31
CA MET A 130 -11.57 5.79 -6.07
C MET A 130 -10.45 6.79 -6.40
N PHE A 131 -10.61 8.03 -5.94
CA PHE A 131 -9.49 8.92 -5.62
C PHE A 131 -8.94 8.56 -4.23
#